data_AF-A0A0M9ZJN3-F1
#
_entry.id   AF-A0A0M9ZJN3-F1
#
_cell.length_a   1.000
_cell.length_b   1.000
_cell.length_c   1.000
_cell.angle_alpha   90.00
_cell.angle_beta   90.00
_cell.angle_gamma   90.00
#
_symmetry.space_group_name_H-M   'P 1'
#
loop_
_entity.id
_entity.type
_entity.pdbx_description
1 polymer ?
#
loop_
_entity_poly.entity_id
_entity_poly.type
_entity_poly.pdbx_seq_one_letter_code
_entity_poly.pdbx_strand_id
1 'polypeptide(L)'
;MVDENGKSADEPYVIRGRGKDKAPSGTFALFADVNYNVGGPRDKILVIPAKGTANNFSDYGFDQSDDGVSSVVNNTNNDNILFTRTNQGGSQLPVKAGTSIDDMTKIPLAGSPTSTWNDQAQSALAFAQPVPLPVFTAPAAGAQTEDRRQPVQGTAAPDVQQVLLYEDAKQLGTLPVKDSKWEYTPDADWPLGQHNLAAMAVRDDVTSGKAYLRFYATLPSPVVDVTSPKSGAEVDTGVSIDGVAFNADSVNLTEGSTKLGSAKVNGQNWSFLHEGGWSLGSHTVTAKAVRGSQESEPDTVTFTAAKKNLTVDYKFNSSWQDWETQKYIYSYDITMYAGESDVRHWNVGFGQLPVGSVLYKEFTNAFWGMIIEDGSNGDVLLGSPPEGIHVVPKGGKLDIRVLVLYPTQDEAYKHLYALFAKSLSE
;
A
#
# COMPACT_ATOMS: atom_id res chain seq x y z
N MET A 1 -40.40 14.39 -19.99
CA MET A 1 -41.37 15.50 -19.83
C MET A 1 -42.15 15.21 -18.56
N VAL A 2 -42.05 16.07 -17.55
CA VAL A 2 -42.74 15.94 -16.26
C VAL A 2 -44.03 16.76 -16.34
N ASP A 3 -45.14 16.24 -15.83
CA ASP A 3 -46.39 17.00 -15.78
C ASP A 3 -46.37 18.08 -14.68
N GLU A 4 -47.45 18.88 -14.62
CA GLU A 4 -47.60 20.03 -13.71
C GLU A 4 -47.53 19.67 -12.21
N ASN A 5 -47.52 18.37 -11.88
CA ASN A 5 -47.40 17.84 -10.51
C ASN A 5 -46.04 17.16 -10.25
N GLY A 6 -45.08 17.28 -11.17
CA GLY A 6 -43.72 16.74 -11.01
C GLY A 6 -43.60 15.23 -11.20
N LYS A 7 -44.62 14.57 -11.78
CA LYS A 7 -44.57 13.13 -12.10
C LYS A 7 -44.08 12.88 -13.52
N SER A 8 -43.16 11.93 -13.66
CA SER A 8 -42.63 11.53 -14.97
C SER A 8 -43.74 10.83 -15.76
N ALA A 9 -43.82 11.07 -17.07
CA ALA A 9 -44.79 10.42 -17.96
C ALA A 9 -44.73 8.87 -17.91
N ASP A 10 -43.62 8.31 -17.44
CA ASP A 10 -43.36 6.87 -17.37
C ASP A 10 -43.46 6.29 -15.94
N GLU A 11 -43.89 7.09 -14.95
CA GLU A 11 -44.00 6.66 -13.55
C GLU A 11 -45.25 5.79 -13.33
N PRO A 12 -45.12 4.61 -12.68
CA PRO A 12 -46.27 3.80 -12.30
C PRO A 12 -47.21 4.53 -11.32
N TYR A 13 -48.51 4.26 -11.45
CA TYR A 13 -49.52 4.85 -10.57
C TYR A 13 -50.71 3.90 -10.36
N VAL A 14 -51.48 4.13 -9.29
CA VAL A 14 -52.68 3.34 -8.99
C VAL A 14 -53.93 4.10 -9.38
N ILE A 15 -54.85 3.42 -10.06
CA ILE A 15 -56.22 3.86 -10.27
C ILE A 15 -57.21 2.90 -9.60
N ARG A 16 -58.48 3.33 -9.49
CA ARG A 16 -59.57 2.47 -9.03
C ARG A 16 -60.50 2.10 -10.18
N GLY A 17 -60.87 0.84 -10.28
CA GLY A 17 -61.76 0.35 -11.33
C GLY A 17 -61.84 -1.17 -11.36
N ARG A 18 -62.72 -1.67 -12.25
CA ARG A 18 -62.93 -3.09 -12.51
C ARG A 18 -63.16 -3.28 -14.00
N GLY A 19 -62.78 -4.43 -14.52
CA GLY A 19 -62.93 -4.78 -15.92
C GLY A 19 -61.74 -4.36 -16.79
N LYS A 20 -61.52 -5.13 -17.84
CA LYS A 20 -60.48 -4.88 -18.85
C LYS A 20 -60.58 -3.49 -19.48
N ASP A 21 -61.79 -2.94 -19.58
CA ASP A 21 -62.07 -1.60 -20.09
C ASP A 21 -61.49 -0.47 -19.22
N LYS A 22 -61.14 -0.77 -17.96
CA LYS A 22 -60.48 0.20 -17.06
C LYS A 22 -58.96 0.23 -17.19
N ALA A 23 -58.35 -0.73 -17.89
CA ALA A 23 -56.94 -0.64 -18.23
C ALA A 23 -56.72 0.47 -19.27
N PRO A 24 -55.98 1.55 -18.95
CA PRO A 24 -55.75 2.62 -19.92
C PRO A 24 -55.06 2.11 -21.19
N SER A 25 -55.39 2.72 -22.33
CA SER A 25 -54.73 2.41 -23.61
C SER A 25 -53.23 2.67 -23.51
N GLY A 26 -52.41 1.80 -24.11
CA GLY A 26 -50.95 1.97 -24.12
C GLY A 26 -50.24 1.66 -22.80
N THR A 27 -50.91 0.97 -21.86
CA THR A 27 -50.34 0.69 -20.53
C THR A 27 -50.32 -0.80 -20.20
N PHE A 28 -49.50 -1.16 -19.21
CA PHE A 28 -49.50 -2.47 -18.57
C PHE A 28 -50.22 -2.37 -17.23
N ALA A 29 -51.41 -2.95 -17.14
CA ALA A 29 -52.30 -2.81 -15.99
C ALA A 29 -52.39 -4.12 -15.21
N LEU A 30 -52.10 -4.06 -13.91
CA LEU A 30 -52.12 -5.20 -13.00
C LEU A 30 -53.32 -5.08 -12.06
N PHE A 31 -54.09 -6.16 -11.95
CA PHE A 31 -55.33 -6.21 -11.18
C PHE A 31 -55.19 -7.21 -10.03
N ALA A 32 -55.77 -6.86 -8.89
CA ALA A 32 -55.66 -7.66 -7.69
C ALA A 32 -56.73 -8.76 -7.53
N ASP A 33 -57.59 -8.94 -8.54
CA ASP A 33 -58.71 -9.87 -8.51
C ASP A 33 -58.72 -10.78 -9.75
N VAL A 34 -58.96 -12.09 -9.55
CA VAL A 34 -59.14 -13.07 -10.63
C VAL A 34 -60.48 -12.92 -11.35
N ASN A 35 -61.46 -12.26 -10.71
CA ASN A 35 -62.78 -11.96 -11.27
C ASN A 35 -62.91 -10.47 -11.62
N TYR A 36 -61.80 -9.83 -12.02
CA TYR A 36 -61.77 -8.39 -12.26
C TYR A 36 -62.81 -7.92 -13.29
N ASN A 37 -63.26 -8.79 -14.22
CA ASN A 37 -64.33 -8.51 -15.19
C ASN A 37 -65.77 -8.72 -14.66
N VAL A 38 -65.96 -9.42 -13.53
CA VAL A 38 -67.28 -9.83 -13.01
C VAL A 38 -67.65 -9.09 -11.71
N GLY A 39 -66.65 -8.70 -10.91
CA GLY A 39 -66.80 -7.78 -9.77
C GLY A 39 -66.56 -8.39 -8.40
N GLY A 40 -65.29 -8.56 -8.01
CA GLY A 40 -64.87 -8.89 -6.65
C GLY A 40 -64.49 -7.67 -5.79
N PRO A 41 -64.06 -7.86 -4.53
CA PRO A 41 -63.91 -6.78 -3.55
C PRO A 41 -62.75 -5.82 -3.84
N ARG A 42 -61.74 -6.24 -4.61
CA ARG A 42 -60.55 -5.45 -4.92
C ARG A 42 -60.75 -4.61 -6.17
N ASP A 43 -60.47 -3.31 -6.09
CA ASP A 43 -60.66 -2.34 -7.17
C ASP A 43 -59.41 -1.56 -7.54
N LYS A 44 -58.26 -1.82 -6.88
CA LYS A 44 -56.99 -1.19 -7.26
C LYS A 44 -56.44 -1.80 -8.54
N ILE A 45 -55.91 -0.93 -9.40
CA ILE A 45 -55.20 -1.30 -10.62
C ILE A 45 -53.87 -0.56 -10.60
N LEU A 46 -52.75 -1.30 -10.55
CA LEU A 46 -51.43 -0.72 -10.76
C LEU A 46 -51.22 -0.55 -12.27
N VAL A 47 -51.14 0.70 -12.72
CA VAL A 47 -50.91 1.08 -14.11
C VAL A 47 -49.45 1.42 -14.29
N ILE A 48 -48.79 0.72 -15.19
CA ILE A 48 -47.42 0.97 -15.58
C ILE A 48 -47.46 1.52 -17.02
N PRO A 49 -47.13 2.81 -17.23
CA PRO A 49 -47.06 3.39 -18.56
C PRO A 49 -46.11 2.61 -19.49
N ALA A 50 -46.28 2.76 -20.81
CA ALA A 50 -45.31 2.21 -21.76
C ALA A 50 -43.89 2.67 -21.41
N LYS A 51 -42.92 1.74 -21.37
CA LYS A 51 -41.52 1.97 -20.91
C LYS A 51 -41.34 2.20 -19.41
N GLY A 52 -42.43 2.22 -18.63
CA GLY A 52 -42.38 2.30 -17.18
C GLY A 52 -41.82 1.03 -16.53
N THR A 53 -41.20 1.21 -15.37
CA THR A 53 -40.71 0.12 -14.51
C THR A 53 -41.27 0.29 -13.11
N ALA A 54 -41.88 -0.76 -12.57
CA ALA A 54 -42.27 -0.82 -11.17
C ALA A 54 -41.32 -1.79 -10.45
N ASN A 55 -40.25 -1.26 -9.85
CA ASN A 55 -39.20 -2.08 -9.20
C ASN A 55 -39.67 -2.70 -7.87
N ASN A 56 -40.68 -2.12 -7.22
CA ASN A 56 -41.33 -2.67 -6.05
C ASN A 56 -42.79 -2.17 -6.02
N PHE A 57 -43.76 -3.06 -6.13
CA PHE A 57 -45.18 -2.66 -6.20
C PHE A 57 -45.68 -1.98 -4.91
N SER A 58 -45.11 -2.33 -3.74
CA SER A 58 -45.46 -1.71 -2.46
C SER A 58 -45.17 -0.21 -2.41
N ASP A 59 -44.20 0.28 -3.20
CA ASP A 59 -43.89 1.71 -3.31
C ASP A 59 -45.08 2.51 -3.89
N TYR A 60 -46.00 1.83 -4.57
CA TYR A 60 -47.20 2.40 -5.17
C TYR A 60 -48.50 2.00 -4.43
N GLY A 61 -48.39 1.31 -3.28
CA GLY A 61 -49.56 0.86 -2.49
C GLY A 61 -50.32 -0.34 -3.09
N PHE A 62 -49.62 -1.18 -3.86
CA PHE A 62 -50.11 -2.41 -4.47
C PHE A 62 -49.25 -3.60 -4.01
N ASP A 63 -49.53 -4.19 -2.85
CA ASP A 63 -48.67 -5.24 -2.26
C ASP A 63 -49.31 -6.64 -2.29
N GLN A 64 -48.51 -7.68 -2.10
CA GLN A 64 -48.95 -9.08 -2.17
C GLN A 64 -49.91 -9.52 -1.05
N SER A 65 -49.92 -8.82 0.08
CA SER A 65 -50.71 -9.22 1.25
C SER A 65 -52.17 -8.79 1.16
N ASP A 66 -52.42 -7.67 0.47
CA ASP A 66 -53.76 -7.10 0.29
C ASP A 66 -54.21 -7.17 -1.18
N ASP A 67 -53.35 -6.74 -2.10
CA ASP A 67 -53.65 -6.46 -3.51
C ASP A 67 -52.71 -7.19 -4.49
N GLY A 68 -52.33 -8.44 -4.21
CA GLY A 68 -51.42 -9.21 -5.07
C GLY A 68 -51.91 -9.36 -6.52
N VAL A 69 -50.97 -9.45 -7.48
CA VAL A 69 -51.33 -9.55 -8.91
C VAL A 69 -52.06 -10.87 -9.19
N SER A 70 -53.33 -10.75 -9.56
CA SER A 70 -54.22 -11.88 -9.86
C SER A 70 -54.70 -11.91 -11.31
N SER A 71 -54.70 -10.77 -11.99
CA SER A 71 -54.98 -10.65 -13.44
C SER A 71 -54.20 -9.51 -14.06
N VAL A 72 -53.99 -9.56 -15.38
CA VAL A 72 -53.14 -8.59 -16.09
C VAL A 72 -53.71 -8.26 -17.47
N VAL A 73 -53.65 -6.97 -17.82
CA VAL A 73 -53.97 -6.49 -19.17
C VAL A 73 -52.75 -5.79 -19.75
N ASN A 74 -52.22 -6.31 -20.86
CA ASN A 74 -51.18 -5.66 -21.63
C ASN A 74 -51.79 -4.93 -22.84
N ASN A 75 -52.04 -3.64 -22.67
CA ASN A 75 -52.49 -2.74 -23.75
C ASN A 75 -51.31 -2.00 -24.42
N THR A 76 -50.06 -2.40 -24.16
CA THR A 76 -48.88 -1.83 -24.83
C THR A 76 -48.63 -2.54 -26.17
N ASN A 77 -47.77 -1.92 -27.00
CA ASN A 77 -47.33 -2.50 -28.27
C ASN A 77 -46.16 -3.49 -28.11
N ASN A 78 -45.71 -3.75 -26.87
CA ASN A 78 -44.57 -4.61 -26.58
C ASN A 78 -44.98 -5.72 -25.61
N ASP A 79 -44.25 -6.83 -25.63
CA ASP A 79 -44.37 -7.81 -24.54
C ASP A 79 -43.90 -7.14 -23.23
N ASN A 80 -44.49 -7.52 -22.11
CA ASN A 80 -44.13 -6.99 -20.79
C ASN A 80 -43.81 -8.16 -19.87
N ILE A 81 -43.11 -7.92 -18.77
CA ILE A 81 -42.64 -9.01 -17.90
C ILE A 81 -43.03 -8.73 -16.45
N LEU A 82 -43.54 -9.76 -15.78
CA LEU A 82 -43.68 -9.81 -14.32
C LEU A 82 -42.53 -10.59 -13.70
N PHE A 83 -42.13 -10.18 -12.50
CA PHE A 83 -41.04 -10.79 -11.73
C PHE A 83 -41.49 -11.12 -10.32
N THR A 84 -41.08 -12.28 -9.80
CA THR A 84 -41.50 -12.74 -8.45
C THR A 84 -40.72 -12.08 -7.30
N ARG A 85 -39.73 -11.23 -7.58
CA ARG A 85 -39.01 -10.43 -6.58
C ARG A 85 -38.92 -8.98 -7.02
N THR A 86 -38.60 -8.10 -6.08
CA THR A 86 -38.29 -6.69 -6.36
C THR A 86 -37.06 -6.56 -7.28
N ASN A 87 -36.93 -5.40 -7.91
CA ASN A 87 -35.82 -5.04 -8.80
C ASN A 87 -35.58 -6.06 -9.92
N GLN A 88 -36.67 -6.56 -10.54
CA GLN A 88 -36.62 -7.47 -11.69
C GLN A 88 -35.93 -8.82 -11.39
N GLY A 89 -35.95 -9.24 -10.13
CA GLY A 89 -35.38 -10.52 -9.69
C GLY A 89 -36.37 -11.68 -9.69
N GLY A 90 -35.86 -12.91 -9.60
CA GLY A 90 -36.69 -14.13 -9.46
C GLY A 90 -37.18 -14.70 -10.79
N SER A 91 -38.26 -15.49 -10.72
CA SER A 91 -38.88 -16.09 -11.91
C SER A 91 -39.56 -15.00 -12.76
N GLN A 92 -39.67 -15.25 -14.06
CA GLN A 92 -40.21 -14.29 -15.03
C GLN A 92 -41.47 -14.85 -15.72
N LEU A 93 -42.49 -14.00 -15.87
CA LEU A 93 -43.68 -14.30 -16.67
C LEU A 93 -43.87 -13.22 -17.75
N PRO A 94 -43.57 -13.56 -19.03
CA PRO A 94 -43.88 -12.70 -20.15
C PRO A 94 -45.38 -12.61 -20.40
N VAL A 95 -45.87 -11.40 -20.70
CA VAL A 95 -47.24 -11.10 -21.10
C VAL A 95 -47.21 -10.43 -22.47
N LYS A 96 -47.72 -11.11 -23.50
CA LYS A 96 -47.61 -10.66 -24.89
C LYS A 96 -48.32 -9.33 -25.14
N ALA A 97 -47.78 -8.52 -26.06
CA ALA A 97 -48.41 -7.28 -26.52
C ALA A 97 -49.88 -7.48 -26.90
N GLY A 98 -50.76 -6.58 -26.46
CA GLY A 98 -52.20 -6.61 -26.76
C GLY A 98 -53.00 -7.77 -26.13
N THR A 99 -52.39 -8.57 -25.25
CA THR A 99 -53.05 -9.73 -24.61
C THR A 99 -53.41 -9.48 -23.15
N SER A 100 -54.16 -10.41 -22.56
CA SER A 100 -54.54 -10.37 -21.16
C SER A 100 -54.38 -11.76 -20.54
N ILE A 101 -54.03 -11.79 -19.26
CA ILE A 101 -54.10 -12.99 -18.43
C ILE A 101 -55.24 -12.74 -17.45
N ASP A 102 -56.37 -13.38 -17.72
CA ASP A 102 -57.61 -13.10 -16.99
C ASP A 102 -57.67 -13.80 -15.63
N ASP A 103 -56.79 -14.78 -15.38
CA ASP A 103 -56.77 -15.58 -14.15
C ASP A 103 -55.39 -16.20 -13.92
N MET A 104 -54.61 -15.62 -13.01
CA MET A 104 -53.25 -16.08 -12.67
C MET A 104 -53.22 -17.40 -11.90
N THR A 105 -54.34 -17.87 -11.35
CA THR A 105 -54.40 -19.19 -10.69
C THR A 105 -54.24 -20.34 -11.69
N LYS A 106 -54.41 -20.06 -12.99
CA LYS A 106 -54.22 -21.05 -14.05
C LYS A 106 -52.80 -21.08 -14.61
N ILE A 107 -51.92 -20.18 -14.18
CA ILE A 107 -50.53 -20.10 -14.66
C ILE A 107 -49.63 -20.80 -13.64
N PRO A 108 -49.03 -21.95 -13.96
CA PRO A 108 -48.23 -22.70 -12.99
C PRO A 108 -46.94 -21.97 -12.60
N LEU A 109 -46.58 -22.06 -11.32
CA LEU A 109 -45.29 -21.62 -10.80
C LEU A 109 -44.82 -22.60 -9.71
N ALA A 110 -43.88 -23.47 -10.06
CA ALA A 110 -43.35 -24.45 -9.12
C ALA A 110 -42.62 -23.74 -7.97
N GLY A 111 -42.91 -24.18 -6.74
CA GLY A 111 -42.27 -23.66 -5.52
C GLY A 111 -42.89 -22.37 -4.94
N SER A 112 -43.93 -21.81 -5.55
CA SER A 112 -44.72 -20.74 -4.92
C SER A 112 -45.71 -21.31 -3.89
N PRO A 113 -46.16 -20.52 -2.89
CA PRO A 113 -47.15 -20.97 -1.90
C PRO A 113 -48.46 -21.48 -2.50
N THR A 114 -48.87 -20.91 -3.65
CA THR A 114 -50.11 -21.28 -4.35
C THR A 114 -49.87 -22.26 -5.49
N SER A 115 -48.61 -22.66 -5.76
CA SER A 115 -48.19 -23.40 -6.97
C SER A 115 -48.55 -22.72 -8.30
N THR A 116 -48.94 -21.45 -8.24
CA THR A 116 -49.38 -20.64 -9.37
C THR A 116 -48.75 -19.25 -9.29
N TRP A 117 -48.91 -18.43 -10.33
CA TRP A 117 -48.46 -17.04 -10.34
C TRP A 117 -49.36 -16.09 -9.54
N ASN A 118 -50.51 -16.55 -9.05
CA ASN A 118 -51.45 -15.71 -8.30
C ASN A 118 -50.78 -15.10 -7.06
N ASP A 119 -50.83 -13.78 -6.98
CA ASP A 119 -50.24 -12.96 -5.91
C ASP A 119 -48.71 -13.05 -5.78
N GLN A 120 -48.00 -13.59 -6.79
CA GLN A 120 -46.56 -13.85 -6.70
C GLN A 120 -45.66 -12.77 -7.30
N ALA A 121 -46.18 -11.88 -8.15
CA ALA A 121 -45.37 -10.82 -8.74
C ALA A 121 -45.09 -9.69 -7.71
N GLN A 122 -43.88 -9.13 -7.74
CA GLN A 122 -43.43 -8.00 -6.89
C GLN A 122 -42.84 -6.84 -7.68
N SER A 123 -42.42 -7.09 -8.92
CA SER A 123 -41.96 -6.05 -9.83
C SER A 123 -42.38 -6.36 -11.27
N ALA A 124 -42.40 -5.34 -12.13
CA ALA A 124 -42.83 -5.45 -13.51
C ALA A 124 -42.13 -4.45 -14.42
N LEU A 125 -42.02 -4.83 -15.69
CA LEU A 125 -41.45 -4.02 -16.75
C LEU A 125 -42.43 -3.93 -17.93
N ALA A 126 -42.85 -2.72 -18.28
CA ALA A 126 -43.76 -2.44 -19.40
C ALA A 126 -43.02 -2.20 -20.73
N PHE A 127 -41.95 -2.98 -20.96
CA PHE A 127 -41.17 -3.02 -22.19
C PHE A 127 -40.38 -4.34 -22.26
N ALA A 128 -40.51 -5.10 -23.35
CA ALA A 128 -40.06 -6.50 -23.51
C ALA A 128 -38.55 -6.75 -23.39
N GLN A 129 -37.77 -5.70 -23.22
CA GLN A 129 -36.34 -5.81 -23.06
C GLN A 129 -35.98 -5.25 -21.68
N PRO A 130 -35.73 -6.10 -20.68
CA PRO A 130 -35.02 -5.67 -19.48
C PRO A 130 -33.62 -5.19 -19.88
N VAL A 131 -33.09 -4.20 -19.17
CA VAL A 131 -31.72 -3.73 -19.37
C VAL A 131 -30.81 -4.69 -18.58
N PRO A 132 -29.93 -5.48 -19.24
CA PRO A 132 -29.03 -6.37 -18.53
C PRO A 132 -28.16 -5.60 -17.55
N LEU A 133 -27.88 -6.20 -16.38
CA LEU A 133 -26.94 -5.61 -15.43
C LEU A 133 -25.57 -5.41 -16.10
N PRO A 134 -24.88 -4.29 -15.84
CA PRO A 134 -23.49 -4.16 -16.21
C PRO A 134 -22.65 -5.15 -15.39
N VAL A 135 -21.50 -5.57 -15.93
CA VAL A 135 -20.58 -6.50 -15.28
C VAL A 135 -19.26 -5.80 -15.03
N PHE A 136 -18.81 -5.75 -13.78
CA PHE A 136 -17.46 -5.29 -13.46
C PHE A 136 -16.41 -6.29 -13.95
N THR A 137 -15.37 -5.79 -14.61
CA THR A 137 -14.22 -6.59 -15.06
C THR A 137 -12.93 -6.19 -14.36
N ALA A 138 -12.82 -4.96 -13.88
CA ALA A 138 -11.71 -4.51 -13.04
C ALA A 138 -12.16 -3.43 -12.04
N PRO A 139 -11.59 -3.40 -10.83
CA PRO A 139 -10.80 -4.48 -10.23
C PRO A 139 -11.64 -5.74 -9.99
N ALA A 140 -10.99 -6.88 -9.72
CA ALA A 140 -11.69 -8.10 -9.35
C ALA A 140 -12.41 -7.96 -8.00
N ALA A 141 -13.50 -8.70 -7.79
CA ALA A 141 -14.22 -8.67 -6.52
C ALA A 141 -13.32 -9.12 -5.36
N GLY A 142 -13.23 -8.30 -4.32
CA GLY A 142 -12.37 -8.50 -3.16
C GLY A 142 -10.90 -8.14 -3.36
N ALA A 143 -10.52 -7.61 -4.53
CA ALA A 143 -9.12 -7.27 -4.82
C ALA A 143 -8.55 -6.27 -3.80
N GLN A 144 -7.29 -6.49 -3.43
CA GLN A 144 -6.44 -5.50 -2.77
C GLN A 144 -5.60 -4.84 -3.87
N THR A 145 -5.72 -3.53 -4.06
CA THR A 145 -4.94 -2.79 -5.05
C THR A 145 -4.07 -1.74 -4.37
N GLU A 146 -2.81 -1.66 -4.80
CA GLU A 146 -1.86 -0.63 -4.39
C GLU A 146 -1.90 0.58 -5.32
N ASP A 147 -2.57 0.46 -6.48
CA ASP A 147 -2.85 1.58 -7.35
C ASP A 147 -4.00 2.40 -6.78
N ARG A 148 -3.65 3.51 -6.14
CA ARG A 148 -4.64 4.42 -5.56
C ARG A 148 -5.50 5.13 -6.60
N ARG A 149 -5.21 5.00 -7.90
CA ARG A 149 -6.07 5.48 -8.99
C ARG A 149 -6.58 4.34 -9.85
N GLN A 150 -6.67 3.14 -9.27
CA GLN A 150 -7.21 1.95 -9.91
C GLN A 150 -8.47 2.29 -10.73
N PRO A 151 -8.40 2.16 -12.07
CA PRO A 151 -9.57 2.32 -12.92
C PRO A 151 -10.60 1.25 -12.60
N VAL A 152 -11.87 1.63 -12.69
CA VAL A 152 -13.01 0.72 -12.57
C VAL A 152 -13.55 0.49 -13.96
N GLN A 153 -13.56 -0.75 -14.41
CA GLN A 153 -13.95 -1.13 -15.76
C GLN A 153 -15.04 -2.18 -15.72
N GLY A 154 -15.82 -2.22 -16.78
CA GLY A 154 -16.77 -3.28 -16.97
C GLY A 154 -17.26 -3.41 -18.39
N THR A 155 -18.23 -4.31 -18.54
CA THR A 155 -18.97 -4.53 -19.77
C THR A 155 -20.45 -4.26 -19.56
N ALA A 156 -21.15 -3.98 -20.65
CA ALA A 156 -22.59 -3.83 -20.72
C ALA A 156 -23.09 -4.39 -22.05
N ALA A 157 -24.39 -4.68 -22.14
CA ALA A 157 -24.97 -5.18 -23.39
C ALA A 157 -24.79 -4.16 -24.55
N PRO A 158 -24.68 -4.60 -25.82
CA PRO A 158 -24.36 -3.72 -26.96
C PRO A 158 -25.32 -2.56 -27.19
N ASP A 159 -26.55 -2.66 -26.68
CA ASP A 159 -27.62 -1.68 -26.78
C ASP A 159 -27.69 -0.73 -25.58
N VAL A 160 -26.86 -0.93 -24.54
CA VAL A 160 -26.71 0.02 -23.43
C VAL A 160 -25.86 1.21 -23.88
N GLN A 161 -26.33 2.44 -23.62
CA GLN A 161 -25.58 3.64 -23.99
C GLN A 161 -24.70 4.17 -22.86
N GLN A 162 -25.10 3.98 -21.59
CA GLN A 162 -24.39 4.51 -20.43
C GLN A 162 -24.44 3.59 -19.21
N VAL A 163 -23.50 3.75 -18.29
CA VAL A 163 -23.49 3.14 -16.96
C VAL A 163 -23.39 4.23 -15.91
N LEU A 164 -24.30 4.22 -14.93
CA LEU A 164 -24.25 5.07 -13.74
C LEU A 164 -23.45 4.34 -12.67
N LEU A 165 -22.35 4.95 -12.19
CA LEU A 165 -21.50 4.38 -11.16
C LEU A 165 -21.65 5.16 -9.85
N TYR A 166 -21.80 4.42 -8.75
CA TYR A 166 -21.98 4.95 -7.40
C TYR A 166 -20.98 4.34 -6.44
N GLU A 167 -20.58 5.12 -5.44
CA GLU A 167 -19.97 4.65 -4.20
C GLU A 167 -20.96 4.93 -3.08
N ASP A 168 -21.48 3.87 -2.46
CA ASP A 168 -22.64 3.92 -1.57
C ASP A 168 -23.82 4.68 -2.21
N ALA A 169 -24.16 5.87 -1.71
CA ALA A 169 -25.23 6.73 -2.24
C ALA A 169 -24.73 7.84 -3.18
N LYS A 170 -23.41 8.07 -3.27
CA LYS A 170 -22.82 9.15 -4.06
C LYS A 170 -22.59 8.66 -5.49
N GLN A 171 -23.12 9.39 -6.47
CA GLN A 171 -22.78 9.13 -7.87
C GLN A 171 -21.35 9.58 -8.16
N LEU A 172 -20.52 8.66 -8.65
CA LEU A 172 -19.16 8.95 -9.10
C LEU A 172 -19.15 9.45 -10.54
N GLY A 173 -20.03 8.93 -11.38
CA GLY A 173 -20.10 9.36 -12.78
C GLY A 173 -21.18 8.68 -13.61
N THR A 174 -21.34 9.23 -14.81
CA THR A 174 -22.15 8.67 -15.90
C THR A 174 -21.20 8.31 -17.03
N LEU A 175 -20.99 7.03 -17.26
CA LEU A 175 -19.91 6.50 -18.08
C LEU A 175 -20.50 6.05 -19.43
N PRO A 176 -20.01 6.57 -20.57
CA PRO A 176 -20.48 6.10 -21.87
C PRO A 176 -20.03 4.65 -22.11
N VAL A 177 -20.92 3.85 -22.70
CA VAL A 177 -20.58 2.51 -23.19
C VAL A 177 -20.11 2.62 -24.63
N LYS A 178 -18.91 2.08 -24.92
CA LYS A 178 -18.34 1.97 -26.27
C LYS A 178 -17.84 0.55 -26.47
N ASP A 179 -18.20 -0.07 -27.59
CA ASP A 179 -17.83 -1.46 -27.90
C ASP A 179 -18.15 -2.44 -26.74
N SER A 180 -19.34 -2.29 -26.14
CA SER A 180 -19.80 -3.05 -24.96
C SER A 180 -18.93 -2.91 -23.71
N LYS A 181 -18.07 -1.89 -23.64
CA LYS A 181 -17.19 -1.60 -22.50
C LYS A 181 -17.45 -0.21 -21.93
N TRP A 182 -17.18 -0.06 -20.64
CA TRP A 182 -17.22 1.21 -19.94
C TRP A 182 -16.07 1.28 -18.95
N GLU A 183 -15.64 2.50 -18.62
CA GLU A 183 -14.50 2.75 -17.74
C GLU A 183 -14.71 4.03 -16.94
N TYR A 184 -14.35 3.98 -15.66
CA TYR A 184 -14.19 5.12 -14.77
C TYR A 184 -12.73 5.24 -14.37
N THR A 185 -12.14 6.38 -14.67
CA THR A 185 -10.80 6.76 -14.20
C THR A 185 -10.97 7.75 -13.05
N PRO A 186 -10.53 7.41 -11.83
CA PRO A 186 -10.59 8.31 -10.69
C PRO A 186 -9.70 9.56 -10.91
N ASP A 187 -10.27 10.75 -10.72
CA ASP A 187 -9.51 12.01 -10.77
C ASP A 187 -8.67 12.25 -9.51
N ALA A 188 -9.01 11.57 -8.42
CA ALA A 188 -8.33 11.61 -7.14
C ALA A 188 -8.05 10.20 -6.63
N ASP A 189 -7.05 10.10 -5.77
CA ASP A 189 -6.70 8.83 -5.14
C ASP A 189 -7.87 8.31 -4.29
N TRP A 190 -8.21 7.03 -4.47
CA TRP A 190 -9.06 6.29 -3.56
C TRP A 190 -8.50 6.41 -2.13
N PRO A 191 -9.32 6.81 -1.13
CA PRO A 191 -8.96 6.67 0.27
C PRO A 191 -8.51 5.24 0.60
N LEU A 192 -7.59 5.05 1.55
CA LEU A 192 -7.20 3.70 1.93
C LEU A 192 -8.38 2.98 2.60
N GLY A 193 -8.50 1.68 2.32
CA GLY A 193 -9.53 0.83 2.90
C GLY A 193 -10.54 0.32 1.87
N GLN A 194 -11.73 0.02 2.35
CA GLN A 194 -12.77 -0.66 1.58
C GLN A 194 -13.60 0.31 0.73
N HIS A 195 -13.84 -0.05 -0.52
CA HIS A 195 -14.75 0.64 -1.44
C HIS A 195 -15.88 -0.30 -1.85
N ASN A 196 -17.13 0.16 -1.70
CA ASN A 196 -18.33 -0.55 -2.16
C ASN A 196 -18.97 0.24 -3.30
N LEU A 197 -18.87 -0.30 -4.51
CA LEU A 197 -19.43 0.30 -5.70
C LEU A 197 -20.74 -0.37 -6.12
N ALA A 198 -21.61 0.43 -6.73
CA ALA A 198 -22.81 -0.04 -7.42
C ALA A 198 -22.87 0.55 -8.84
N ALA A 199 -23.22 -0.26 -9.82
CA ALA A 199 -23.37 0.15 -11.21
C ALA A 199 -24.76 -0.19 -11.75
N MET A 200 -25.32 0.72 -12.56
CA MET A 200 -26.61 0.55 -13.25
C MET A 200 -26.44 0.87 -14.72
N ALA A 201 -26.93 0.01 -15.61
CA ALA A 201 -26.93 0.26 -17.06
C ALA A 201 -28.13 1.12 -17.45
N VAL A 202 -27.96 1.96 -18.47
CA VAL A 202 -28.99 2.84 -19.04
C VAL A 202 -29.15 2.53 -20.53
N ARG A 203 -30.36 2.13 -20.91
CA ARG A 203 -30.79 1.97 -22.31
C ARG A 203 -32.07 2.76 -22.56
N ASP A 204 -32.04 3.75 -23.45
CA ASP A 204 -33.19 4.57 -23.84
C ASP A 204 -33.97 5.13 -22.63
N ASP A 205 -33.23 5.72 -21.68
CA ASP A 205 -33.69 6.26 -20.39
C ASP A 205 -34.24 5.24 -19.38
N VAL A 206 -34.23 3.94 -19.71
CA VAL A 206 -34.56 2.84 -18.79
C VAL A 206 -33.30 2.36 -18.07
N THR A 207 -33.40 2.15 -16.76
CA THR A 207 -32.28 1.67 -15.93
C THR A 207 -32.42 0.20 -15.54
N SER A 208 -31.29 -0.50 -15.45
CA SER A 208 -31.20 -1.83 -14.86
C SER A 208 -31.31 -1.79 -13.32
N GLY A 209 -31.33 -2.96 -12.68
CA GLY A 209 -30.97 -3.09 -11.26
C GLY A 209 -29.50 -2.73 -10.98
N LYS A 210 -29.05 -2.92 -9.73
CA LYS A 210 -27.67 -2.64 -9.30
C LYS A 210 -26.78 -3.89 -9.38
N ALA A 211 -25.66 -3.78 -10.09
CA ALA A 211 -24.51 -4.67 -9.94
C ALA A 211 -23.57 -4.12 -8.85
N TYR A 212 -22.94 -4.98 -8.06
CA TYR A 212 -22.08 -4.57 -6.95
C TYR A 212 -20.64 -5.03 -7.14
N LEU A 213 -19.70 -4.20 -6.71
CA LEU A 213 -18.28 -4.53 -6.62
C LEU A 213 -17.73 -4.04 -5.28
N ARG A 214 -16.96 -4.88 -4.59
CA ARG A 214 -16.13 -4.48 -3.46
C ARG A 214 -14.67 -4.67 -3.82
N PHE A 215 -13.84 -3.67 -3.52
CA PHE A 215 -12.38 -3.80 -3.57
C PHE A 215 -11.77 -2.96 -2.44
N TYR A 216 -10.45 -3.05 -2.27
CA TYR A 216 -9.73 -2.36 -1.21
C TYR A 216 -8.52 -1.63 -1.80
N ALA A 217 -8.34 -0.37 -1.43
CA ALA A 217 -7.12 0.37 -1.71
C ALA A 217 -6.15 0.22 -0.53
N THR A 218 -4.96 -0.33 -0.80
CA THR A 218 -3.91 -0.61 0.19
C THR A 218 -2.62 0.13 -0.14
N LEU A 219 -1.70 0.18 0.82
CA LEU A 219 -0.32 0.58 0.54
C LEU A 219 0.51 -0.68 0.26
N PRO A 220 1.57 -0.58 -0.56
CA PRO A 220 2.52 -1.67 -0.71
C PRO A 220 3.23 -1.96 0.60
N SER A 221 3.51 -3.25 0.82
CA SER A 221 4.15 -3.74 2.04
C SER A 221 5.52 -3.07 2.25
N PRO A 222 5.82 -2.62 3.48
CA PRO A 222 7.15 -2.13 3.83
C PRO A 222 8.19 -3.26 3.76
N VAL A 223 9.43 -2.90 3.46
CA VAL A 223 10.60 -3.79 3.50
C VAL A 223 11.74 -3.05 4.20
N VAL A 224 12.56 -3.75 4.97
CA VAL A 224 13.71 -3.21 5.70
C VAL A 224 14.95 -4.06 5.43
N ASP A 225 16.11 -3.40 5.42
CA ASP A 225 17.43 -4.04 5.36
C ASP A 225 18.41 -3.24 6.24
N VAL A 226 19.09 -3.92 7.16
CA VAL A 226 20.13 -3.38 8.04
C VAL A 226 21.47 -3.46 7.33
N THR A 227 22.03 -2.31 7.02
CA THR A 227 23.27 -2.20 6.24
C THR A 227 24.52 -2.10 7.11
N SER A 228 24.37 -1.56 8.32
CA SER A 228 25.43 -1.33 9.31
C SER A 228 24.86 -1.46 10.74
N PRO A 229 25.60 -2.06 11.69
CA PRO A 229 26.87 -2.76 11.49
C PRO A 229 26.68 -4.04 10.66
N LYS A 230 27.78 -4.65 10.19
CA LYS A 230 27.72 -5.99 9.60
C LYS A 230 27.55 -7.02 10.70
N SER A 231 26.80 -8.08 10.41
CA SER A 231 26.60 -9.18 11.37
C SER A 231 27.95 -9.79 11.78
N GLY A 232 28.16 -9.96 13.08
CA GLY A 232 29.41 -10.42 13.70
C GLY A 232 30.47 -9.33 13.95
N ALA A 233 30.23 -8.07 13.57
CA ALA A 233 31.23 -7.01 13.75
C ALA A 233 31.43 -6.64 15.24
N GLU A 234 32.67 -6.31 15.60
CA GLU A 234 32.99 -5.59 16.85
C GLU A 234 33.00 -4.09 16.57
N VAL A 235 32.26 -3.32 17.38
CA VAL A 235 31.96 -1.90 17.14
C VAL A 235 32.01 -1.09 18.43
N ASP A 236 32.18 0.23 18.32
CA ASP A 236 32.17 1.10 19.49
C ASP A 236 30.79 1.12 20.16
N THR A 237 30.76 1.31 21.48
CA THR A 237 29.53 1.52 22.26
C THR A 237 28.62 2.64 21.73
N GLY A 238 29.15 3.62 20.99
CA GLY A 238 28.39 4.69 20.34
C GLY A 238 27.84 4.38 18.94
N VAL A 239 27.94 3.13 18.45
CA VAL A 239 27.53 2.78 17.08
C VAL A 239 26.04 3.01 16.82
N SER A 240 25.71 3.53 15.63
CA SER A 240 24.34 3.53 15.11
C SER A 240 24.03 2.25 14.35
N ILE A 241 22.75 1.88 14.30
CA ILE A 241 22.24 0.86 13.39
C ILE A 241 21.62 1.59 12.21
N ASP A 242 22.18 1.36 11.03
CA ASP A 242 21.80 2.05 9.81
C ASP A 242 21.29 1.07 8.78
N GLY A 243 20.35 1.51 7.96
CA GLY A 243 19.77 0.66 6.95
C GLY A 243 19.02 1.42 5.87
N VAL A 244 18.41 0.62 5.00
CA VAL A 244 17.45 1.10 4.02
C VAL A 244 16.08 0.51 4.31
N ALA A 245 15.03 1.25 3.96
CA ALA A 245 13.67 0.78 4.03
C ALA A 245 12.88 1.33 2.82
N PHE A 246 12.07 0.48 2.23
CA PHE A 246 11.19 0.82 1.12
C PHE A 246 9.74 0.78 1.59
N ASN A 247 8.90 1.66 1.05
CA ASN A 247 7.49 1.76 1.40
C ASN A 247 7.27 1.88 2.92
N ALA A 248 8.08 2.69 3.61
CA ALA A 248 8.05 2.78 5.07
C ALA A 248 8.20 4.23 5.53
N ASP A 249 7.54 4.56 6.64
CA ASP A 249 7.64 5.87 7.29
C ASP A 249 8.67 5.83 8.42
N SER A 250 8.81 4.67 9.08
CA SER A 250 9.75 4.45 10.18
C SER A 250 10.20 2.98 10.24
N VAL A 251 11.21 2.73 11.07
CA VAL A 251 11.70 1.40 11.42
C VAL A 251 11.66 1.26 12.93
N ASN A 252 10.96 0.26 13.44
CA ASN A 252 10.97 -0.10 14.85
C ASN A 252 12.12 -1.07 15.14
N LEU A 253 12.85 -0.83 16.23
CA LEU A 253 13.96 -1.68 16.66
C LEU A 253 13.68 -2.31 18.02
N THR A 254 13.98 -3.60 18.13
CA THR A 254 13.84 -4.39 19.35
C THR A 254 15.07 -5.25 19.59
N GLU A 255 15.39 -5.54 20.85
CA GLU A 255 16.35 -6.58 21.25
C GLU A 255 15.59 -7.65 22.05
N GLY A 256 15.42 -8.83 21.45
CA GLY A 256 14.45 -9.81 21.94
C GLY A 256 13.04 -9.23 22.00
N SER A 257 12.41 -9.25 23.19
CA SER A 257 11.10 -8.64 23.43
C SER A 257 11.16 -7.16 23.84
N THR A 258 12.36 -6.60 24.06
CA THR A 258 12.52 -5.24 24.57
C THR A 258 12.50 -4.25 23.42
N LYS A 259 11.62 -3.25 23.49
CA LYS A 259 11.60 -2.16 22.51
C LYS A 259 12.74 -1.19 22.78
N LEU A 260 13.60 -0.98 21.78
CA LEU A 260 14.70 -0.03 21.85
C LEU A 260 14.26 1.37 21.41
N GLY A 261 13.45 1.44 20.35
CA GLY A 261 12.98 2.72 19.82
C GLY A 261 12.49 2.60 18.38
N SER A 262 12.43 3.76 17.70
CA SER A 262 12.04 3.86 16.30
C SER A 262 12.91 4.90 15.59
N ALA A 263 13.31 4.61 14.36
CA ALA A 263 14.03 5.53 13.48
C ALA A 263 13.13 5.97 12.33
N LYS A 264 13.13 7.27 12.00
CA LYS A 264 12.40 7.79 10.85
C LYS A 264 13.13 7.43 9.55
N VAL A 265 12.38 7.03 8.52
CA VAL A 265 12.92 6.84 7.17
C VAL A 265 12.96 8.20 6.45
N ASN A 266 14.14 8.59 5.98
CA ASN A 266 14.37 9.81 5.20
C ASN A 266 14.82 9.42 3.78
N GLY A 267 13.91 9.59 2.81
CA GLY A 267 14.10 9.01 1.48
C GLY A 267 13.94 7.49 1.57
N GLN A 268 15.04 6.75 1.48
CA GLN A 268 15.09 5.31 1.72
C GLN A 268 15.98 4.96 2.92
N ASN A 269 16.72 5.92 3.48
CA ASN A 269 17.70 5.65 4.51
C ASN A 269 17.10 5.86 5.89
N TRP A 270 17.55 5.06 6.86
CA TRP A 270 17.23 5.25 8.27
C TRP A 270 18.48 4.96 9.11
N SER A 271 18.54 5.59 10.29
CA SER A 271 19.64 5.47 11.24
C SER A 271 19.06 5.52 12.65
N PHE A 272 19.41 4.55 13.47
CA PHE A 272 19.02 4.47 14.87
C PHE A 272 20.25 4.60 15.76
N LEU A 273 20.32 5.68 16.53
CA LEU A 273 21.31 5.85 17.59
C LEU A 273 20.68 5.46 18.93
N HIS A 274 21.28 4.48 19.63
CA HIS A 274 20.80 4.07 20.94
C HIS A 274 21.18 5.12 22.00
N GLU A 275 20.18 5.74 22.63
CA GLU A 275 20.42 6.72 23.70
C GLU A 275 21.20 6.09 24.86
N GLY A 276 22.28 6.74 25.28
CA GLY A 276 23.18 6.21 26.31
C GLY A 276 24.25 5.24 25.79
N GLY A 277 24.19 4.86 24.51
CA GLY A 277 25.11 3.90 23.91
C GLY A 277 24.83 2.45 24.32
N TRP A 278 25.43 1.52 23.59
CA TRP A 278 25.31 0.09 23.83
C TRP A 278 26.16 -0.34 25.03
N SER A 279 25.61 -1.24 25.85
CA SER A 279 26.40 -1.92 26.87
C SER A 279 27.50 -2.77 26.24
N LEU A 280 28.58 -3.05 26.97
CA LEU A 280 29.61 -3.97 26.48
C LEU A 280 29.05 -5.38 26.30
N GLY A 281 29.36 -6.03 25.18
CA GLY A 281 28.99 -7.40 24.88
C GLY A 281 28.20 -7.57 23.58
N SER A 282 27.67 -8.77 23.39
CA SER A 282 26.92 -9.13 22.19
C SER A 282 25.50 -8.60 22.25
N HIS A 283 25.06 -7.97 21.16
CA HIS A 283 23.72 -7.45 20.94
C HIS A 283 23.10 -8.10 19.71
N THR A 284 21.79 -8.37 19.75
CA THR A 284 21.04 -8.87 18.59
C THR A 284 19.78 -8.05 18.41
N VAL A 285 19.80 -7.22 17.38
CA VAL A 285 18.77 -6.22 17.16
C VAL A 285 17.94 -6.58 15.94
N THR A 286 16.63 -6.61 16.14
CA THR A 286 15.64 -6.83 15.10
C THR A 286 15.06 -5.50 14.67
N ALA A 287 15.04 -5.26 13.37
CA ALA A 287 14.44 -4.11 12.72
C ALA A 287 13.18 -4.54 11.95
N LYS A 288 12.12 -3.75 12.04
CA LYS A 288 10.90 -3.89 11.23
C LYS A 288 10.50 -2.54 10.67
N ALA A 289 10.36 -2.44 9.36
CA ALA A 289 9.82 -1.24 8.74
C ALA A 289 8.31 -1.16 8.95
N VAL A 290 7.81 0.05 9.11
CA VAL A 290 6.41 0.36 9.41
C VAL A 290 5.86 1.34 8.40
N ARG A 291 4.64 1.06 7.92
CA ARG A 291 3.86 1.97 7.09
C ARG A 291 2.39 1.93 7.47
N GLY A 292 1.87 3.01 8.05
CA GLY A 292 0.51 3.00 8.61
C GLY A 292 0.35 1.86 9.64
N SER A 293 -0.55 0.91 9.36
CA SER A 293 -0.78 -0.28 10.21
C SER A 293 -0.04 -1.54 9.75
N GLN A 294 0.80 -1.44 8.71
CA GLN A 294 1.57 -2.57 8.19
C GLN A 294 2.98 -2.59 8.78
N GLU A 295 3.50 -3.79 9.02
CA GLU A 295 4.90 -4.04 9.36
C GLU A 295 5.52 -4.94 8.28
N SER A 296 6.84 -4.81 8.09
CA SER A 296 7.61 -5.68 7.21
C SER A 296 7.92 -7.02 7.89
N GLU A 297 8.39 -7.98 7.10
CA GLU A 297 9.22 -9.06 7.66
C GLU A 297 10.44 -8.45 8.37
N PRO A 298 10.90 -9.06 9.48
CA PRO A 298 12.02 -8.54 10.24
C PRO A 298 13.35 -8.77 9.54
N ASP A 299 14.27 -7.82 9.72
CA ASP A 299 15.70 -8.03 9.48
C ASP A 299 16.47 -7.95 10.80
N THR A 300 17.55 -8.70 10.95
CA THR A 300 18.26 -8.87 12.22
C THR A 300 19.76 -8.75 12.06
N VAL A 301 20.39 -7.97 12.94
CA VAL A 301 21.84 -7.84 13.03
C VAL A 301 22.34 -8.27 14.41
N THR A 302 23.42 -9.04 14.45
CA THR A 302 24.16 -9.35 15.67
C THR A 302 25.52 -8.65 15.62
N PHE A 303 25.92 -7.95 16.67
CA PHE A 303 27.22 -7.29 16.76
C PHE A 303 27.72 -7.29 18.21
N THR A 304 29.02 -7.07 18.41
CA THR A 304 29.61 -6.94 19.75
C THR A 304 29.98 -5.48 19.99
N ALA A 305 29.33 -4.84 20.96
CA ALA A 305 29.71 -3.52 21.42
C ALA A 305 30.90 -3.64 22.37
N ALA A 306 32.00 -2.98 22.02
CA ALA A 306 33.21 -2.86 22.81
C ALA A 306 33.60 -1.39 22.92
N LYS A 307 34.31 -0.99 23.98
CA LYS A 307 35.00 0.30 23.94
C LYS A 307 36.13 0.20 22.93
N LYS A 308 36.38 1.23 22.10
CA LYS A 308 37.66 1.36 21.42
C LYS A 308 38.77 1.30 22.46
N ASN A 309 39.35 0.11 22.60
CA ASN A 309 40.35 -0.13 23.61
C ASN A 309 41.69 0.52 23.25
N LEU A 310 41.81 1.09 22.04
CA LEU A 310 42.98 1.80 21.56
C LEU A 310 42.58 3.15 20.96
N THR A 311 43.14 4.24 21.49
CA THR A 311 43.07 5.57 20.89
C THR A 311 44.48 6.07 20.60
N VAL A 312 44.61 7.15 19.83
CA VAL A 312 45.91 7.71 19.45
C VAL A 312 45.87 9.23 19.41
N ASP A 313 46.99 9.84 19.82
CA ASP A 313 47.29 11.26 19.68
C ASP A 313 48.72 11.43 19.14
N TYR A 314 49.09 12.65 18.75
CA TYR A 314 50.46 12.97 18.34
C TYR A 314 50.91 14.34 18.79
N LYS A 315 52.23 14.50 18.88
CA LYS A 315 52.90 15.77 19.13
C LYS A 315 54.05 15.96 18.15
N PHE A 316 54.05 17.06 17.42
CA PHE A 316 55.23 17.49 16.68
C PHE A 316 56.34 17.97 17.62
N ASN A 317 57.57 17.52 17.37
CA ASN A 317 58.72 17.85 18.20
C ASN A 317 59.58 18.95 17.55
N SER A 318 60.17 18.64 16.39
CA SER A 318 61.10 19.51 15.67
C SER A 318 61.30 19.02 14.23
N SER A 319 61.91 19.88 13.41
CA SER A 319 62.32 19.55 12.06
C SER A 319 63.70 20.12 11.76
N TRP A 320 64.53 19.40 11.01
CA TRP A 320 65.87 19.84 10.59
C TRP A 320 66.23 19.29 9.21
N GLN A 321 67.18 19.93 8.54
CA GLN A 321 67.63 19.46 7.23
C GLN A 321 68.60 18.28 7.38
N ASP A 322 68.39 17.25 6.58
CA ASP A 322 69.35 16.17 6.41
C ASP A 322 70.50 16.63 5.50
N TRP A 323 71.73 16.50 5.98
CA TRP A 323 72.89 17.00 5.27
C TRP A 323 73.23 16.15 4.04
N GLU A 324 72.88 14.86 4.03
CA GLU A 324 73.21 13.93 2.96
C GLU A 324 72.25 14.08 1.78
N THR A 325 70.93 14.06 2.02
CA THR A 325 69.93 14.12 0.96
C THR A 325 69.39 15.53 0.70
N GLN A 326 69.77 16.53 1.50
CA GLN A 326 69.24 17.91 1.47
C GLN A 326 67.71 18.02 1.71
N LYS A 327 67.07 16.92 2.11
CA LYS A 327 65.64 16.83 2.47
C LYS A 327 65.45 17.23 3.94
N TYR A 328 64.21 17.24 4.43
CA TYR A 328 63.91 17.67 5.80
C TYR A 328 63.35 16.53 6.65
N ILE A 329 63.97 16.28 7.79
CA ILE A 329 63.52 15.29 8.77
C ILE A 329 62.56 16.00 9.74
N TYR A 330 61.38 15.43 9.94
CA TYR A 330 60.39 15.89 10.91
C TYR A 330 60.18 14.79 11.95
N SER A 331 60.18 15.18 13.23
CA SER A 331 59.98 14.28 14.37
C SER A 331 58.62 14.49 15.01
N TYR A 332 57.92 13.38 15.27
CA TYR A 332 56.65 13.35 15.98
C TYR A 332 56.71 12.28 17.08
N ASP A 333 56.10 12.56 18.22
CA ASP A 333 55.76 11.54 19.21
C ASP A 333 54.30 11.12 18.96
N ILE A 334 54.08 9.88 18.53
CA ILE A 334 52.75 9.28 18.42
C ILE A 334 52.49 8.50 19.71
N THR A 335 51.41 8.82 20.39
CA THR A 335 51.03 8.16 21.65
C THR A 335 49.75 7.39 21.47
N MET A 336 49.82 6.07 21.61
CA MET A 336 48.64 5.23 21.72
C MET A 336 48.26 5.04 23.18
N TYR A 337 46.95 5.06 23.48
CA TYR A 337 46.41 4.84 24.81
C TYR A 337 45.51 3.63 24.81
N ALA A 338 45.70 2.75 25.80
CA ALA A 338 44.82 1.61 26.00
C ALA A 338 43.81 1.89 27.12
N GLY A 339 42.57 1.50 26.87
CA GLY A 339 41.46 1.70 27.80
C GLY A 339 41.41 0.63 28.89
N GLU A 340 40.56 -0.37 28.68
CA GLU A 340 40.14 -1.34 29.69
C GLU A 340 40.93 -2.65 29.69
N SER A 341 41.70 -2.93 28.65
CA SER A 341 42.58 -4.10 28.55
C SER A 341 43.90 -3.78 27.85
N ASP A 342 44.88 -4.64 28.04
CA ASP A 342 46.16 -4.59 27.31
C ASP A 342 45.93 -4.76 25.81
N VAL A 343 46.57 -3.93 24.98
CA VAL A 343 46.58 -4.10 23.52
C VAL A 343 47.94 -4.63 23.09
N ARG A 344 47.99 -5.92 22.76
CA ARG A 344 49.22 -6.62 22.34
C ARG A 344 49.46 -6.55 20.84
N HIS A 345 48.38 -6.59 20.07
CA HIS A 345 48.42 -6.49 18.62
C HIS A 345 47.70 -5.22 18.18
N TRP A 346 48.42 -4.34 17.49
CA TRP A 346 47.91 -3.06 17.07
C TRP A 346 48.55 -2.60 15.77
N ASN A 347 47.81 -1.79 15.03
CA ASN A 347 48.35 -0.96 13.96
C ASN A 347 48.11 0.51 14.30
N VAL A 348 49.07 1.36 13.94
CA VAL A 348 48.97 2.82 14.00
C VAL A 348 49.48 3.40 12.69
N GLY A 349 48.76 4.37 12.15
CA GLY A 349 49.11 4.93 10.86
C GLY A 349 48.60 6.35 10.69
N PHE A 350 49.18 7.02 9.70
CA PHE A 350 48.82 8.36 9.25
C PHE A 350 49.11 8.46 7.76
N GLY A 351 48.51 9.42 7.08
CA GLY A 351 48.54 9.47 5.62
C GLY A 351 48.65 10.87 5.04
N GLN A 352 48.37 10.96 3.74
CA GLN A 352 48.42 12.20 2.96
C GLN A 352 49.82 12.84 2.90
N LEU A 353 50.86 12.01 2.92
CA LEU A 353 52.23 12.49 2.78
C LEU A 353 52.48 12.96 1.35
N PRO A 354 53.24 14.06 1.15
CA PRO A 354 53.61 14.52 -0.18
C PRO A 354 54.52 13.50 -0.87
N VAL A 355 54.45 13.45 -2.20
CA VAL A 355 55.25 12.53 -3.02
C VAL A 355 56.74 12.68 -2.71
N GLY A 356 57.41 11.55 -2.50
CA GLY A 356 58.84 11.50 -2.16
C GLY A 356 59.16 11.57 -0.67
N SER A 357 58.11 11.56 0.17
CA SER A 357 58.19 11.30 1.61
C SER A 357 58.48 9.84 1.91
N VAL A 358 59.21 9.58 2.98
CA VAL A 358 59.47 8.22 3.49
C VAL A 358 59.86 8.29 4.96
N LEU A 359 59.68 7.22 5.71
CA LEU A 359 60.26 7.06 7.05
C LEU A 359 61.78 7.21 6.98
N TYR A 360 62.33 8.03 7.86
CA TYR A 360 63.76 8.30 7.87
C TYR A 360 64.54 7.08 8.38
N LYS A 361 65.70 6.81 7.75
CA LYS A 361 66.52 5.61 8.00
C LYS A 361 66.87 5.37 9.48
N GLU A 362 67.04 6.44 10.26
CA GLU A 362 67.32 6.32 11.69
C GLU A 362 66.13 5.71 12.45
N PHE A 363 64.90 6.09 12.09
CA PHE A 363 63.71 5.46 12.64
C PHE A 363 63.58 4.02 12.15
N THR A 364 63.71 3.77 10.84
CA THR A 364 63.49 2.42 10.29
C THR A 364 64.49 1.40 10.81
N ASN A 365 65.72 1.82 11.11
CA ASN A 365 66.75 0.94 11.67
C ASN A 365 66.57 0.66 13.18
N ALA A 366 65.85 1.53 13.90
CA ALA A 366 65.69 1.46 15.35
C ALA A 366 64.30 0.99 15.79
N PHE A 367 63.28 1.12 14.93
CA PHE A 367 61.91 0.74 15.25
C PHE A 367 61.81 -0.78 15.43
N TRP A 368 61.35 -1.19 16.60
CA TRP A 368 61.24 -2.59 17.02
C TRP A 368 59.98 -3.29 16.47
N GLY A 369 59.09 -2.55 15.81
CA GLY A 369 57.84 -3.06 15.26
C GLY A 369 57.91 -3.41 13.78
N MET A 370 56.75 -3.70 13.21
CA MET A 370 56.58 -3.92 11.77
C MET A 370 56.38 -2.58 11.05
N ILE A 371 57.13 -2.34 9.99
CA ILE A 371 56.86 -1.25 9.04
C ILE A 371 56.07 -1.87 7.88
N ILE A 372 54.78 -1.59 7.83
CA ILE A 372 53.86 -2.14 6.82
C ILE A 372 53.84 -1.21 5.60
N GLU A 373 53.75 0.10 5.84
CA GLU A 373 53.90 1.15 4.82
C GLU A 373 54.90 2.19 5.34
N ASP A 374 55.87 2.56 4.51
CA ASP A 374 56.99 3.43 4.89
C ASP A 374 56.78 4.90 4.49
N GLY A 375 55.62 5.28 3.97
CA GLY A 375 55.34 6.64 3.50
C GLY A 375 55.58 6.87 2.02
N SER A 376 56.27 5.97 1.31
CA SER A 376 56.60 6.14 -0.12
C SER A 376 55.36 6.20 -1.02
N ASN A 377 54.25 5.57 -0.61
CA ASN A 377 52.95 5.60 -1.28
C ASN A 377 52.01 6.70 -0.76
N GLY A 378 52.48 7.56 0.15
CA GLY A 378 51.66 8.60 0.78
C GLY A 378 51.14 8.25 2.18
N ASP A 379 51.29 6.98 2.61
CA ASP A 379 50.80 6.49 3.90
C ASP A 379 51.92 5.83 4.71
N VAL A 380 51.92 6.06 6.02
CA VAL A 380 52.74 5.32 6.98
C VAL A 380 51.83 4.42 7.79
N LEU A 381 52.19 3.14 7.87
CA LEU A 381 51.48 2.15 8.66
C LEU A 381 52.49 1.31 9.44
N LEU A 382 52.41 1.39 10.76
CA LEU A 382 53.23 0.65 11.70
C LEU A 382 52.38 -0.39 12.42
N GLY A 383 52.98 -1.54 12.71
CA GLY A 383 52.35 -2.63 13.45
C GLY A 383 53.19 -3.09 14.64
N SER A 384 52.52 -3.62 15.66
CA SER A 384 53.15 -4.42 16.71
C SER A 384 53.83 -5.67 16.14
N PRO A 385 54.94 -6.17 16.73
CA PRO A 385 55.49 -7.48 16.39
C PRO A 385 54.46 -8.62 16.59
N PRO A 386 54.53 -9.70 15.79
CA PRO A 386 53.63 -10.85 15.91
C PRO A 386 53.66 -11.53 17.29
N GLU A 387 54.75 -11.39 18.04
CA GLU A 387 54.90 -11.97 19.38
C GLU A 387 54.12 -11.20 20.45
N GLY A 388 53.55 -10.03 20.14
CA GLY A 388 52.72 -9.25 21.07
C GLY A 388 53.47 -8.71 22.29
N ILE A 389 54.78 -8.52 22.17
CA ILE A 389 55.68 -8.13 23.28
C ILE A 389 55.64 -6.63 23.61
N HIS A 390 55.25 -5.79 22.66
CA HIS A 390 55.16 -4.34 22.85
C HIS A 390 53.70 -3.90 23.04
N VAL A 391 53.27 -4.05 24.28
CA VAL A 391 51.89 -3.86 24.72
C VAL A 391 51.60 -2.38 24.96
N VAL A 392 50.42 -1.91 24.54
CA VAL A 392 49.83 -0.69 25.10
C VAL A 392 49.09 -1.12 26.38
N PRO A 393 49.65 -0.86 27.57
CA PRO A 393 49.13 -1.46 28.80
C PRO A 393 47.78 -0.84 29.17
N LYS A 394 46.87 -1.63 29.74
CA LYS A 394 45.57 -1.18 30.25
C LYS A 394 45.70 0.11 31.06
N GLY A 395 44.93 1.13 30.70
CA GLY A 395 44.93 2.45 31.35
C GLY A 395 46.23 3.24 31.18
N GLY A 396 47.17 2.74 30.37
CA GLY A 396 48.45 3.34 30.10
C GLY A 396 48.63 3.66 28.63
N LYS A 397 49.89 3.87 28.24
CA LYS A 397 50.23 4.38 26.91
C LYS A 397 51.51 3.75 26.35
N LEU A 398 51.63 3.81 25.03
CA LEU A 398 52.83 3.48 24.29
C LEU A 398 53.19 4.67 23.40
N ASP A 399 54.39 5.20 23.60
CA ASP A 399 54.92 6.32 22.82
C ASP A 399 55.86 5.80 21.73
N ILE A 400 55.68 6.25 20.48
CA ILE A 400 56.53 5.96 19.33
C ILE A 400 57.03 7.28 18.76
N ARG A 401 58.34 7.51 18.80
CA ARG A 401 58.95 8.65 18.11
C ARG A 401 59.20 8.30 16.65
N VAL A 402 58.40 8.87 15.76
CA VAL A 402 58.51 8.67 14.32
C VAL A 402 59.32 9.79 13.70
N LEU A 403 60.21 9.44 12.76
CA LEU A 403 60.96 10.38 11.93
C LEU A 403 60.55 10.19 10.47
N VAL A 404 60.06 11.26 9.84
CA VAL A 404 59.65 11.26 8.43
C VAL A 404 60.57 12.21 7.66
N LEU A 405 61.10 11.74 6.54
CA LEU A 405 61.93 12.51 5.62
C LEU A 405 61.05 13.09 4.50
N TYR A 406 60.81 14.39 4.53
CA TYR A 406 60.04 15.13 3.54
C TYR A 406 60.93 15.77 2.47
N PRO A 407 60.48 15.87 1.21
CA PRO A 407 61.27 16.46 0.12
C PRO A 407 61.51 17.97 0.29
N THR A 408 60.62 18.68 0.98
CA THR A 408 60.65 20.14 1.18
C THR A 408 60.35 20.48 2.64
N GLN A 409 60.64 21.72 3.03
CA GLN A 409 60.22 22.26 4.32
C GLN A 409 58.87 22.94 4.17
N ASP A 410 57.90 22.54 4.99
CA ASP A 410 56.56 23.14 5.05
C ASP A 410 56.01 23.12 6.49
N GLU A 411 55.23 24.14 6.85
CA GLU A 411 54.51 24.20 8.13
C GLU A 411 53.39 23.16 8.20
N ALA A 412 52.76 22.83 7.06
CA ALA A 412 51.70 21.82 6.99
C ALA A 412 52.21 20.44 7.45
N TYR A 413 53.48 20.13 7.24
CA TYR A 413 54.08 18.86 7.65
C TYR A 413 54.20 18.76 9.18
N LYS A 414 53.99 19.82 9.97
CA LYS A 414 53.91 19.69 11.43
C LYS A 414 52.67 18.94 11.91
N HIS A 415 51.70 18.70 11.03
CA HIS A 415 50.47 17.98 11.36
C HIS A 415 50.46 16.58 10.73
N LEU A 416 50.07 15.57 11.52
CA LEU A 416 49.78 14.23 11.01
C LEU A 416 48.30 14.14 10.64
N TYR A 417 48.03 13.94 9.35
CA TYR A 417 46.68 13.80 8.82
C TYR A 417 46.27 12.32 8.78
N ALA A 418 44.95 12.08 8.85
CA ALA A 418 44.37 10.74 8.85
C ALA A 418 44.98 9.79 9.92
N LEU A 419 45.41 10.34 11.06
CA LEU A 419 45.96 9.57 12.16
C LEU A 419 44.92 8.60 12.73
N PHE A 420 45.27 7.32 12.85
CA PHE A 420 44.42 6.29 13.43
C PHE A 420 45.24 5.24 14.18
N ALA A 421 44.59 4.57 15.11
CA ALA A 421 45.08 3.35 15.72
C ALA A 421 43.97 2.30 15.76
N LYS A 422 44.34 1.04 15.64
CA LYS A 422 43.43 -0.10 15.61
C LYS A 422 44.02 -1.25 16.42
N SER A 423 43.27 -1.76 17.40
CA SER A 423 43.55 -3.06 18.01
C SER A 423 43.23 -4.18 17.03
N LEU A 424 44.08 -5.19 16.98
CA LEU A 424 43.91 -6.38 16.15
C LEU A 424 43.55 -7.56 17.05
N SER A 425 42.67 -8.45 16.58
CA SER A 425 42.48 -9.76 17.20
C SER A 425 43.74 -10.60 16.98
N GLU A 426 44.06 -11.48 17.95
CA GLU A 426 45.10 -12.52 17.80
C GLU A 426 44.89 -13.41 16.58
#